data_AF-A0A336N2C5-F1
#
_entry.id   AF-A0A336N2C5-F1
#
_cell.length_a   1.000
_cell.length_b   1.000
_cell.length_c   1.000
_cell.angle_alpha   90.00
_cell.angle_beta   90.00
_cell.angle_gamma   90.00
#
_symmetry.space_group_name_H-M   'P 1'
#
loop_
_entity.id
_entity.type
_entity.pdbx_description
1 polymer ?
#
loop_
_entity_poly.entity_id
_entity_poly.type
_entity_poly.pdbx_seq_one_letter_code
_entity_poly.pdbx_strand_id
1 'polypeptide(L)'
;MSEKQKNSLQDILQIPQIPNVAYPLKAKNGASILQQYFNHLVGDESARFLFNNSGLWHQGIHLRASKFPSSEFENDKICVIADGKLIAYKVDSEYKEDGKAEVPMKSAVYSTGYFLLKHEVTYPKDNVLTFYSLYRHTAKMDDYQSSGEEILALTKSADKFPVAIREDNKVIARLPNGLALLVRKYQSNKTKFDEVTWYKDVNGVEHKPKAGKHWKVFSGSYETMMSQPISGIPFLTRHNIETLVDSEVKLAEPIEIKAGEELGLMGEYNQMGESGEKLLHLEVFTYDNIEQFKAKAQAAYKQDRDKKGIKDNFLYVARGSQLYTLLNDEAVDLETTEVEIMVPLSDVEKKTVKKKTAKTGKDYYNVQSYLYQQVQSNKDGGIYVDSSHLTHGLLFPGVNVFTQAGNGLCIFKHALDQNIDPKSDLTIEQKNELDPMFKSIMDELDLDVDKNTPAVFEAGKLKDLLLNPIQQRRLTGIVAKHESEWKKTKLADFKQVCDVYRNHGKEDSAARIEKRVADLSIKLEVDGFNTDKQAYYFHPLGVVGWLAATAGEFDWFETPLVQLIVSKESKGSLMPTI
;
A
#
# COMPACT_ATOMS: atom_id res chain seq x y z
N MET A 1 34.20 8.09 21.29
CA MET A 1 33.85 8.33 19.87
C MET A 1 34.65 9.53 19.38
N SER A 2 35.30 9.41 18.22
CA SER A 2 36.03 10.54 17.61
C SER A 2 35.05 11.59 17.05
N GLU A 3 35.48 12.84 16.89
CA GLU A 3 34.68 13.91 16.24
C GLU A 3 34.20 13.51 14.84
N LYS A 4 35.02 12.77 14.09
CA LYS A 4 34.61 12.19 12.79
C LYS A 4 33.43 11.23 12.90
N GLN A 5 33.36 10.40 13.95
CA GLN A 5 32.23 9.49 14.18
C GLN A 5 30.98 10.23 14.67
N LYS A 6 31.13 11.35 15.39
CA LYS A 6 29.99 12.22 15.76
C LYS A 6 29.42 12.96 14.55
N ASN A 7 30.29 13.47 13.68
CA ASN A 7 29.87 14.13 12.43
C ASN A 7 29.22 13.12 11.47
N SER A 8 29.79 11.93 11.27
CA SER A 8 29.20 10.92 10.39
C SER A 8 27.82 10.43 10.89
N LEU A 9 27.62 10.33 12.21
CA LEU A 9 26.30 10.03 12.78
C LEU A 9 25.34 11.21 12.63
N GLN A 10 25.79 12.45 12.82
CA GLN A 10 24.98 13.65 12.59
C GLN A 10 24.60 13.85 11.12
N ASP A 11 25.44 13.40 10.17
CA ASP A 11 25.19 13.46 8.73
C ASP A 11 24.20 12.37 8.27
N ILE A 12 24.31 11.14 8.78
CA ILE A 12 23.32 10.06 8.56
C ILE A 12 21.93 10.44 9.13
N LEU A 13 21.90 11.27 10.16
CA LEU A 13 20.70 11.76 10.83
C LEU A 13 19.96 12.89 10.07
N GLN A 14 20.42 13.30 8.88
CA GLN A 14 19.87 14.43 8.12
C GLN A 14 19.47 14.11 6.67
N ILE A 15 19.51 12.83 6.26
CA ILE A 15 18.99 12.33 4.98
C ILE A 15 17.51 11.93 5.17
N PRO A 16 16.62 12.16 4.18
CA PRO A 16 15.25 11.65 4.23
C PRO A 16 15.20 10.15 4.57
N GLN A 17 14.50 9.79 5.65
CA GLN A 17 14.24 8.40 5.98
C GLN A 17 12.89 8.02 5.40
N ILE A 18 12.94 7.35 4.25
CA ILE A 18 11.76 6.99 3.45
C ILE A 18 11.69 5.47 3.43
N PRO A 19 10.53 4.87 3.71
CA PRO A 19 10.37 3.43 3.59
C PRO A 19 10.56 3.02 2.13
N ASN A 20 11.17 1.86 1.89
CA ASN A 20 11.08 1.27 0.54
C ASN A 20 9.62 1.08 0.19
N VAL A 21 9.28 1.14 -1.10
CA VAL A 21 7.91 0.97 -1.58
C VAL A 21 7.82 -0.04 -2.71
N ALA A 22 6.64 -0.62 -2.85
CA ALA A 22 6.29 -1.55 -3.90
C ALA A 22 4.82 -1.40 -4.26
N TYR A 23 4.44 -1.91 -5.43
CA TYR A 23 3.05 -1.93 -5.85
C TYR A 23 2.29 -3.09 -5.17
N PRO A 24 0.98 -2.91 -4.90
CA PRO A 24 0.18 -3.86 -4.12
C PRO A 24 -0.05 -5.22 -4.79
N LEU A 25 0.13 -5.31 -6.11
CA LEU A 25 0.18 -6.55 -6.88
C LEU A 25 1.52 -6.64 -7.62
N LYS A 26 2.14 -7.81 -7.58
CA LYS A 26 3.44 -7.97 -8.23
C LYS A 26 3.26 -8.11 -9.74
N ALA A 27 3.79 -7.15 -10.50
CA ALA A 27 3.90 -7.24 -11.94
C ALA A 27 4.95 -8.29 -12.33
N LYS A 28 4.67 -9.08 -13.37
CA LYS A 28 5.57 -10.13 -13.87
C LYS A 28 6.66 -9.57 -14.79
N ASN A 29 6.40 -8.47 -15.50
CA ASN A 29 7.33 -7.79 -16.42
C ASN A 29 6.97 -6.30 -16.59
N GLY A 30 7.96 -5.46 -16.95
CA GLY A 30 7.72 -4.20 -17.66
C GLY A 30 8.29 -2.93 -17.02
N ALA A 31 8.72 -1.99 -17.87
CA ALA A 31 8.98 -0.60 -17.50
C ALA A 31 7.65 0.14 -17.21
N SER A 32 7.71 1.25 -16.47
CA SER A 32 6.57 2.13 -16.16
C SER A 32 5.38 1.40 -15.49
N ILE A 33 5.66 0.64 -14.42
CA ILE A 33 4.66 -0.16 -13.70
C ILE A 33 3.47 0.70 -13.26
N LEU A 34 3.71 1.94 -12.80
CA LEU A 34 2.63 2.85 -12.41
C LEU A 34 1.60 3.05 -13.53
N GLN A 35 2.08 3.20 -14.78
CA GLN A 35 1.21 3.39 -15.93
C GLN A 35 0.37 2.14 -16.22
N GLN A 36 0.95 0.94 -16.08
CA GLN A 36 0.21 -0.31 -16.28
C GLN A 36 -0.95 -0.42 -15.29
N TYR A 37 -0.74 -0.04 -14.03
CA TYR A 37 -1.81 0.04 -13.04
C TYR A 37 -2.94 0.97 -13.49
N PHE A 38 -2.63 2.22 -13.84
CA PHE A 38 -3.66 3.15 -14.30
C PHE A 38 -4.40 2.63 -15.53
N ASN A 39 -3.71 2.00 -16.48
CA ASN A 39 -4.36 1.41 -17.66
C ASN A 39 -5.39 0.33 -17.28
N HIS A 40 -5.13 -0.47 -16.24
CA HIS A 40 -6.06 -1.50 -15.75
C HIS A 40 -7.18 -0.95 -14.86
N LEU A 41 -6.94 0.18 -14.18
CA LEU A 41 -7.97 0.89 -13.41
C LEU A 41 -8.93 1.68 -14.31
N VAL A 42 -8.49 2.11 -15.50
CA VAL A 42 -9.34 2.83 -16.46
C VAL A 42 -10.56 1.99 -16.83
N GLY A 43 -11.74 2.55 -16.59
CA GLY A 43 -13.02 1.89 -16.89
C GLY A 43 -13.39 0.73 -15.96
N ASP A 44 -12.65 0.49 -14.88
CA ASP A 44 -13.15 -0.34 -13.77
C ASP A 44 -14.01 0.51 -12.84
N GLU A 45 -15.33 0.31 -12.89
CA GLU A 45 -16.29 1.05 -12.07
C GLU A 45 -16.08 0.84 -10.56
N SER A 46 -15.35 -0.22 -10.17
CA SER A 46 -14.97 -0.45 -8.77
C SER A 46 -13.67 0.23 -8.35
N ALA A 47 -12.77 0.61 -9.26
CA ALA A 47 -11.45 1.21 -8.97
C ALA A 47 -11.50 2.66 -8.46
N ARG A 48 -12.60 3.05 -7.83
CA ARG A 48 -12.89 4.41 -7.39
C ARG A 48 -11.96 4.83 -6.25
N PHE A 49 -11.66 6.13 -6.20
CA PHE A 49 -11.09 6.85 -5.06
C PHE A 49 -11.95 8.10 -4.83
N LEU A 50 -12.12 8.52 -3.58
CA LEU A 50 -12.99 9.59 -3.07
C LEU A 50 -14.48 9.23 -2.93
N PHE A 51 -15.08 8.49 -3.87
CA PHE A 51 -16.51 8.20 -3.83
C PHE A 51 -16.91 6.95 -4.62
N ASN A 52 -18.03 6.32 -4.28
CA ASN A 52 -18.58 5.19 -5.04
C ASN A 52 -19.72 5.61 -6.00
N ASN A 53 -20.29 4.65 -6.74
CA ASN A 53 -21.38 4.88 -7.70
C ASN A 53 -22.66 5.47 -7.08
N SER A 54 -22.82 5.40 -5.76
CA SER A 54 -23.95 5.94 -5.03
C SER A 54 -23.67 7.32 -4.43
N GLY A 55 -22.50 7.91 -4.70
CA GLY A 55 -22.09 9.20 -4.14
C GLY A 55 -21.74 9.13 -2.64
N LEU A 56 -21.50 7.94 -2.11
CA LEU A 56 -20.94 7.77 -0.75
C LEU A 56 -19.43 7.96 -0.80
N TRP A 57 -18.85 8.46 0.30
CA TRP A 57 -17.40 8.49 0.49
C TRP A 57 -16.78 7.11 0.29
N HIS A 58 -15.64 7.08 -0.38
CA HIS A 58 -14.85 5.87 -0.62
C HIS A 58 -13.37 6.25 -0.60
N GLN A 59 -12.60 5.69 0.33
CA GLN A 59 -11.34 6.32 0.79
C GLN A 59 -10.09 5.62 0.24
N GLY A 60 -10.28 4.46 -0.38
CA GLY A 60 -9.23 3.66 -0.99
C GLY A 60 -9.46 3.47 -2.48
N ILE A 61 -8.84 2.44 -3.05
CA ILE A 61 -9.09 1.94 -4.41
C ILE A 61 -9.40 0.46 -4.36
N HIS A 62 -10.22 -0.01 -5.30
CA HIS A 62 -10.35 -1.44 -5.56
C HIS A 62 -9.38 -1.90 -6.65
N LEU A 63 -8.68 -3.00 -6.40
CA LEU A 63 -7.90 -3.73 -7.38
C LEU A 63 -8.59 -5.07 -7.62
N ARG A 64 -9.36 -5.15 -8.70
CA ARG A 64 -10.14 -6.34 -9.07
C ARG A 64 -9.26 -7.36 -9.80
N ALA A 65 -9.23 -8.61 -9.34
CA ALA A 65 -8.40 -9.65 -9.93
C ALA A 65 -8.69 -9.86 -11.43
N SER A 66 -9.95 -9.74 -11.86
CA SER A 66 -10.32 -9.86 -13.29
C SER A 66 -9.84 -8.71 -14.18
N LYS A 67 -9.45 -7.56 -13.60
CA LYS A 67 -8.87 -6.42 -14.32
C LYS A 67 -7.35 -6.45 -14.39
N PHE A 68 -6.70 -7.22 -13.52
CA PHE A 68 -5.26 -7.43 -13.53
C PHE A 68 -4.98 -8.87 -14.01
N PRO A 69 -4.76 -9.12 -15.30
CA PRO A 69 -4.68 -10.49 -15.81
C PRO A 69 -3.47 -11.23 -15.23
N SER A 70 -3.64 -12.52 -14.93
CA SER A 70 -2.59 -13.36 -14.33
C SER A 70 -1.37 -13.58 -15.24
N SER A 71 -1.48 -13.26 -16.53
CA SER A 71 -0.35 -13.20 -17.48
C SER A 71 0.61 -12.04 -17.17
N GLU A 72 0.10 -10.96 -16.58
CA GLU A 72 0.85 -9.72 -16.31
C GLU A 72 1.10 -9.52 -14.81
N PHE A 73 0.20 -9.99 -13.94
CA PHE A 73 0.27 -9.80 -12.49
C PHE A 73 0.16 -11.12 -11.72
N GLU A 74 0.76 -11.18 -10.54
CA GLU A 74 0.32 -12.09 -9.47
C GLU A 74 -0.97 -11.50 -8.87
N ASN A 75 -2.10 -11.72 -9.54
CA ASN A 75 -3.34 -10.93 -9.37
C ASN A 75 -4.25 -11.36 -8.22
N ASP A 76 -3.92 -12.44 -7.53
CA ASP A 76 -4.58 -12.94 -6.33
C ASP A 76 -3.82 -12.59 -5.05
N LYS A 77 -2.53 -12.25 -5.16
CA LYS A 77 -1.64 -12.00 -4.02
C LYS A 77 -1.53 -10.53 -3.69
N ILE A 78 -1.67 -10.23 -2.41
CA ILE A 78 -1.54 -8.90 -1.85
C ILE A 78 -0.08 -8.70 -1.41
N CYS A 79 0.55 -7.67 -1.94
CA CYS A 79 1.88 -7.22 -1.55
C CYS A 79 1.83 -5.96 -0.68
N VAL A 80 2.78 -5.87 0.23
CA VAL A 80 2.98 -4.71 1.10
C VAL A 80 3.47 -3.53 0.27
N ILE A 81 2.88 -2.35 0.46
CA ILE A 81 3.19 -1.17 -0.38
C ILE A 81 4.39 -0.37 0.12
N ALA A 82 4.72 -0.49 1.41
CA ALA A 82 5.81 0.24 2.03
C ALA A 82 6.41 -0.55 3.19
N ASP A 83 7.72 -0.43 3.41
CA ASP A 83 8.35 -0.90 4.65
C ASP A 83 7.59 -0.37 5.86
N GLY A 84 7.38 -1.21 6.87
CA GLY A 84 6.60 -0.83 8.04
C GLY A 84 6.39 -1.99 8.99
N LYS A 85 5.28 -1.93 9.72
CA LYS A 85 4.92 -2.95 10.70
C LYS A 85 3.47 -3.37 10.56
N LEU A 86 3.21 -4.66 10.49
CA LEU A 86 1.85 -5.18 10.72
C LEU A 86 1.52 -4.98 12.20
N ILE A 87 0.39 -4.32 12.48
CA ILE A 87 -0.05 -4.01 13.86
C ILE A 87 -1.36 -4.69 14.23
N ALA A 88 -2.20 -5.01 13.24
CA ALA A 88 -3.43 -5.75 13.45
C ALA A 88 -3.91 -6.47 12.19
N TYR A 89 -4.77 -7.46 12.40
CA TYR A 89 -5.42 -8.18 11.32
C TYR A 89 -6.81 -8.68 11.74
N LYS A 90 -7.61 -9.08 10.74
CA LYS A 90 -8.80 -9.92 10.90
C LYS A 90 -8.84 -10.90 9.73
N VAL A 91 -9.06 -12.17 10.02
CA VAL A 91 -9.22 -13.21 8.99
C VAL A 91 -10.60 -13.81 9.17
N ASP A 92 -11.34 -13.97 8.07
CA ASP A 92 -12.64 -14.64 8.11
C ASP A 92 -12.45 -16.16 8.10
N SER A 93 -13.20 -16.90 8.92
CA SER A 93 -13.33 -18.35 8.72
C SER A 93 -14.17 -18.63 7.47
N GLU A 94 -15.26 -17.89 7.33
CA GLU A 94 -16.17 -17.90 6.20
C GLU A 94 -16.60 -16.48 5.84
N TYR A 95 -16.82 -16.23 4.55
CA TYR A 95 -17.31 -14.93 4.10
C TYR A 95 -18.72 -14.66 4.61
N LYS A 96 -19.06 -13.37 4.73
CA LYS A 96 -20.41 -12.93 5.05
C LYS A 96 -21.28 -12.91 3.80
N GLU A 97 -22.58 -13.01 4.01
CA GLU A 97 -23.59 -12.93 2.96
C GLU A 97 -24.68 -11.90 3.32
N ASP A 98 -25.32 -11.31 2.31
CA ASP A 98 -26.42 -10.34 2.46
C ASP A 98 -27.78 -11.00 2.80
N GLY A 99 -27.81 -12.28 3.15
CA GLY A 99 -29.03 -13.05 3.45
C GLY A 99 -29.55 -13.86 2.26
N LYS A 100 -30.70 -14.53 2.39
CA LYS A 100 -31.26 -15.38 1.31
C LYS A 100 -31.72 -14.52 0.13
N ALA A 101 -31.11 -14.70 -1.03
CA ALA A 101 -31.60 -14.15 -2.29
C ALA A 101 -32.71 -15.05 -2.87
N GLU A 102 -33.69 -14.45 -3.56
CA GLU A 102 -34.70 -15.21 -4.31
C GLU A 102 -34.04 -15.91 -5.51
N VAL A 103 -34.23 -17.23 -5.64
CA VAL A 103 -33.73 -18.01 -6.77
C VAL A 103 -34.29 -17.43 -8.08
N PRO A 104 -33.47 -17.14 -9.11
CA PRO A 104 -32.09 -17.62 -9.32
C PRO A 104 -30.98 -16.66 -8.86
N MET A 105 -31.28 -15.55 -8.18
CA MET A 105 -30.26 -14.62 -7.71
C MET A 105 -29.41 -15.26 -6.60
N LYS A 106 -28.09 -15.04 -6.67
CA LYS A 106 -27.15 -15.41 -5.60
C LYS A 106 -27.05 -14.27 -4.59
N SER A 107 -26.88 -14.63 -3.32
CA SER A 107 -26.55 -13.66 -2.27
C SER A 107 -25.20 -13.03 -2.54
N ALA A 108 -25.05 -11.74 -2.22
CA ALA A 108 -23.78 -11.06 -2.28
C ALA A 108 -22.84 -11.62 -1.19
N VAL A 109 -21.72 -12.20 -1.60
CA VAL A 109 -20.67 -12.70 -0.71
C VAL A 109 -19.61 -11.60 -0.50
N TYR A 110 -19.17 -11.40 0.74
CA TYR A 110 -18.13 -10.43 1.05
C TYR A 110 -17.24 -10.80 2.23
N SER A 111 -15.97 -10.49 2.06
CA SER A 111 -14.95 -10.53 3.11
C SER A 111 -15.04 -9.31 4.02
N THR A 112 -14.89 -9.57 5.32
CA THR A 112 -14.64 -8.59 6.37
C THR A 112 -13.19 -8.61 6.85
N GLY A 113 -12.36 -9.51 6.31
CA GLY A 113 -10.95 -9.65 6.63
C GLY A 113 -10.12 -8.44 6.20
N TYR A 114 -9.09 -8.16 7.00
CA TYR A 114 -8.15 -7.08 6.74
C TYR A 114 -6.77 -7.29 7.35
N PHE A 115 -5.77 -6.58 6.81
CA PHE A 115 -4.47 -6.33 7.44
C PHE A 115 -4.26 -4.83 7.60
N LEU A 116 -3.76 -4.41 8.76
CA LEU A 116 -3.46 -3.02 9.08
C LEU A 116 -1.98 -2.85 9.36
N LEU A 117 -1.32 -2.04 8.54
CA LEU A 117 0.10 -1.73 8.66
C LEU A 117 0.31 -0.27 9.04
N LYS A 118 1.38 -0.01 9.80
CA LYS A 118 1.87 1.32 10.15
C LYS A 118 3.24 1.55 9.53
N HIS A 119 3.43 2.75 9.02
CA HIS A 119 4.63 3.19 8.32
C HIS A 119 5.06 4.55 8.85
N GLU A 120 6.34 4.88 8.64
CA GLU A 120 6.90 6.16 9.06
C GLU A 120 7.78 6.72 7.95
N VAL A 121 7.66 8.02 7.73
CA VAL A 121 8.53 8.82 6.88
C VAL A 121 9.08 9.94 7.74
N THR A 122 10.39 10.14 7.76
CA THR A 122 11.02 11.17 8.61
C THR A 122 11.88 12.11 7.78
N TYR A 123 11.53 13.40 7.78
CA TYR A 123 12.38 14.45 7.22
C TYR A 123 11.87 15.88 7.52
N PRO A 124 12.71 16.77 8.10
CA PRO A 124 13.99 16.47 8.75
C PRO A 124 13.81 15.54 9.97
N LYS A 125 14.88 15.22 10.70
CA LYS A 125 14.89 14.23 11.80
C LYS A 125 13.73 14.35 12.82
N ASP A 126 13.29 15.57 13.11
CA ASP A 126 12.24 15.89 14.10
C ASP A 126 10.85 16.06 13.47
N ASN A 127 10.70 15.72 12.19
CA ASN A 127 9.46 15.79 11.44
C ASN A 127 9.13 14.40 10.91
N VAL A 128 8.39 13.64 11.71
CA VAL A 128 7.91 12.29 11.40
C VAL A 128 6.47 12.40 10.90
N LEU A 129 6.18 11.75 9.78
CA LEU A 129 4.84 11.47 9.28
C LEU A 129 4.56 9.99 9.48
N THR A 130 3.68 9.67 10.41
CA THR A 130 3.13 8.33 10.58
C THR A 130 1.93 8.17 9.65
N PHE A 131 1.93 7.13 8.82
CA PHE A 131 0.79 6.79 7.99
C PHE A 131 0.48 5.30 8.07
N TYR A 132 -0.72 4.93 7.65
CA TYR A 132 -1.24 3.58 7.72
C TYR A 132 -1.65 3.13 6.33
N SER A 133 -1.51 1.83 6.08
CA SER A 133 -2.15 1.17 4.96
C SER A 133 -3.11 0.10 5.48
N LEU A 134 -4.34 0.11 4.96
CA LEU A 134 -5.40 -0.81 5.34
C LEU A 134 -5.77 -1.64 4.10
N TYR A 135 -5.51 -2.94 4.19
CA TYR A 135 -5.77 -3.93 3.14
C TYR A 135 -7.03 -4.68 3.49
N ARG A 136 -8.08 -4.53 2.71
CA ARG A 136 -9.43 -4.98 3.02
C ARG A 136 -9.93 -5.97 1.98
N HIS A 137 -10.94 -6.74 2.38
CA HIS A 137 -11.50 -7.82 1.60
C HIS A 137 -10.48 -8.92 1.32
N THR A 138 -9.74 -9.32 2.36
CA THR A 138 -8.73 -10.38 2.27
C THR A 138 -9.39 -11.76 2.24
N ALA A 139 -8.69 -12.77 1.73
CA ALA A 139 -9.24 -14.11 1.62
C ALA A 139 -9.55 -14.73 2.99
N LYS A 140 -10.55 -15.62 3.03
CA LYS A 140 -10.85 -16.44 4.21
C LYS A 140 -9.77 -17.48 4.44
N MET A 141 -9.73 -18.03 5.64
CA MET A 141 -8.71 -18.99 6.09
C MET A 141 -8.53 -20.18 5.12
N ASP A 142 -9.62 -20.78 4.66
CA ASP A 142 -9.60 -22.00 3.84
C ASP A 142 -9.14 -21.78 2.39
N ASP A 143 -9.05 -20.52 1.94
CA ASP A 143 -8.54 -20.19 0.59
C ASP A 143 -7.01 -20.27 0.53
N TYR A 144 -6.32 -20.31 1.68
CA TYR A 144 -4.88 -20.39 1.74
C TYR A 144 -4.40 -21.84 1.64
N GLN A 145 -3.45 -22.07 0.73
CA GLN A 145 -2.78 -23.37 0.64
C GLN A 145 -1.84 -23.56 1.83
N SER A 146 -1.79 -24.80 2.34
CA SER A 146 -0.84 -25.16 3.39
C SER A 146 0.59 -24.89 2.93
N SER A 147 1.35 -24.17 3.77
CA SER A 147 2.75 -23.83 3.49
C SER A 147 3.73 -24.99 3.76
N GLY A 148 3.25 -26.11 4.30
CA GLY A 148 4.09 -27.21 4.76
C GLY A 148 3.35 -28.25 5.59
N GLU A 149 4.12 -28.96 6.40
CA GLU A 149 3.63 -29.92 7.37
C GLU A 149 4.08 -29.53 8.78
N GLU A 150 3.17 -29.68 9.73
CA GLU A 150 3.47 -29.63 11.15
C GLU A 150 3.55 -31.06 11.69
N ILE A 151 4.71 -31.40 12.25
CA ILE A 151 5.12 -32.75 12.58
C ILE A 151 5.32 -32.84 14.09
N LEU A 152 4.46 -33.62 14.75
CA LEU A 152 4.75 -34.07 16.10
C LEU A 152 5.78 -35.20 16.00
N ALA A 153 6.94 -35.02 16.62
CA ALA A 153 8.08 -35.92 16.50
C ALA A 153 8.68 -36.27 17.87
N LEU A 154 9.55 -37.27 17.87
CA LEU A 154 10.46 -37.58 18.98
C LEU A 154 11.90 -37.32 18.54
N THR A 155 12.73 -36.73 19.41
CA THR A 155 14.16 -36.53 19.15
C THR A 155 14.84 -37.88 18.88
N LYS A 156 15.66 -37.94 17.82
CA LYS A 156 16.39 -39.15 17.44
C LYS A 156 17.72 -38.79 16.78
N SER A 157 18.80 -39.00 17.51
CA SER A 157 20.16 -38.79 17.02
C SER A 157 20.65 -39.99 16.20
N ALA A 158 21.26 -39.71 15.05
CA ALA A 158 21.94 -40.70 14.22
C ALA A 158 23.38 -41.02 14.70
N ASP A 159 24.00 -40.11 15.47
CA ASP A 159 25.41 -40.14 15.88
C ASP A 159 25.61 -40.36 17.38
N LYS A 160 24.54 -40.71 18.11
CA LYS A 160 24.48 -40.89 19.58
C LYS A 160 24.79 -39.63 20.41
N PHE A 161 24.83 -38.45 19.79
CA PHE A 161 24.94 -37.17 20.50
C PHE A 161 23.55 -36.56 20.77
N PRO A 162 23.36 -35.82 21.88
CA PRO A 162 22.11 -35.10 22.12
C PRO A 162 21.73 -34.19 20.95
N VAL A 163 20.47 -34.25 20.54
CA VAL A 163 19.88 -33.43 19.47
C VAL A 163 19.95 -31.96 19.85
N ALA A 164 20.57 -31.16 18.99
CA ALA A 164 20.76 -29.73 19.25
C ALA A 164 19.58 -28.92 18.69
N ILE A 165 18.92 -28.17 19.56
CA ILE A 165 17.99 -27.10 19.17
C ILE A 165 18.77 -25.80 19.11
N ARG A 166 18.62 -25.06 18.01
CA ARG A 166 19.38 -23.85 17.75
C ARG A 166 18.44 -22.66 17.57
N GLU A 167 18.82 -21.51 18.12
CA GLU A 167 18.29 -20.21 17.74
C GLU A 167 19.41 -19.52 16.95
N ASP A 168 19.15 -19.15 15.70
CA ASP A 168 20.18 -18.71 14.75
C ASP A 168 21.35 -19.72 14.67
N ASN A 169 22.57 -19.32 15.03
CA ASN A 169 23.74 -20.20 15.05
C ASN A 169 24.08 -20.70 16.46
N LYS A 170 23.31 -20.32 17.49
CA LYS A 170 23.56 -20.67 18.88
C LYS A 170 22.75 -21.90 19.28
N VAL A 171 23.41 -22.89 19.88
CA VAL A 171 22.72 -24.02 20.51
C VAL A 171 22.07 -23.54 21.80
N ILE A 172 20.75 -23.66 21.91
CA ILE A 172 19.97 -23.25 23.08
C ILE A 172 19.60 -24.44 23.96
N ALA A 173 19.52 -25.64 23.39
CA ALA A 173 19.21 -26.86 24.11
C ALA A 173 19.88 -28.09 23.48
N ARG A 174 20.13 -29.10 24.31
CA ARG A 174 20.65 -30.41 23.92
C ARG A 174 19.73 -31.47 24.51
N LEU A 175 19.01 -32.16 23.64
CA LEU A 175 17.93 -33.08 24.01
C LEU A 175 18.37 -34.54 23.79
N PRO A 176 18.29 -35.43 24.78
CA PRO A 176 18.46 -36.87 24.55
C PRO A 176 17.36 -37.41 23.61
N ASN A 177 17.53 -38.64 23.12
CA ASN A 177 16.54 -39.29 22.27
C ASN A 177 15.23 -39.56 23.03
N GLY A 178 14.10 -39.54 22.31
CA GLY A 178 12.78 -39.88 22.83
C GLY A 178 12.01 -38.72 23.46
N LEU A 179 12.50 -37.47 23.35
CA LEU A 179 11.77 -36.29 23.83
C LEU A 179 10.87 -35.72 22.73
N ALA A 180 9.66 -35.30 23.09
CA ALA A 180 8.70 -34.77 22.14
C ALA A 180 9.07 -33.35 21.69
N LEU A 181 8.86 -33.08 20.40
CA LEU A 181 8.95 -31.76 19.80
C LEU A 181 7.93 -31.61 18.68
N LEU A 182 7.51 -30.38 18.43
CA LEU A 182 6.69 -30.03 17.28
C LEU A 182 7.56 -29.26 16.28
N VAL A 183 7.57 -29.77 15.05
CA VAL A 183 8.45 -29.30 13.97
C VAL A 183 7.59 -28.80 12.82
N ARG A 184 7.90 -27.63 12.26
CA ARG A 184 7.31 -27.15 11.01
C ARG A 184 8.30 -27.35 9.87
N LYS A 185 7.83 -28.06 8.85
CA LYS A 185 8.57 -28.31 7.62
C LYS A 185 7.87 -27.62 6.47
N TYR A 186 8.43 -26.50 6.03
CA TYR A 186 7.88 -25.73 4.91
C TYR A 186 8.26 -26.34 3.55
N GLN A 187 7.32 -26.33 2.60
CA GLN A 187 7.55 -26.84 1.23
C GLN A 187 8.65 -26.05 0.49
N SER A 188 8.75 -24.75 0.76
CA SER A 188 9.76 -23.87 0.16
C SER A 188 11.14 -23.98 0.80
N ASN A 189 11.26 -24.62 1.97
CA ASN A 189 12.51 -24.71 2.72
C ASN A 189 13.46 -25.71 2.07
N LYS A 190 14.57 -25.21 1.52
CA LYS A 190 15.64 -26.02 0.92
C LYS A 190 16.81 -26.28 1.88
N THR A 191 16.71 -25.84 3.13
CA THR A 191 17.78 -26.00 4.12
C THR A 191 17.75 -27.39 4.76
N LYS A 192 18.85 -27.78 5.44
CA LYS A 192 18.91 -29.04 6.22
C LYS A 192 18.30 -28.92 7.62
N PHE A 193 17.58 -27.84 7.87
CA PHE A 193 17.04 -27.49 9.17
C PHE A 193 15.54 -27.26 9.05
N ASP A 194 14.78 -27.86 9.96
CA ASP A 194 13.35 -27.62 10.12
C ASP A 194 13.11 -26.74 11.35
N GLU A 195 12.00 -26.00 11.34
CA GLU A 195 11.65 -25.10 12.44
C GLU A 195 11.06 -25.90 13.61
N VAL A 196 11.41 -25.51 14.84
CA VAL A 196 10.88 -26.09 16.07
C VAL A 196 9.95 -25.07 16.72
N THR A 197 8.67 -25.40 16.85
CA THR A 197 7.67 -24.53 17.46
C THR A 197 7.58 -24.73 18.97
N TRP A 198 7.85 -25.95 19.45
CA TRP A 198 8.09 -26.25 20.86
C TRP A 198 8.84 -27.57 21.03
N TYR A 199 9.46 -27.75 22.20
CA TYR A 199 10.01 -29.04 22.64
C TYR A 199 9.74 -29.28 24.12
N LYS A 200 9.72 -30.56 24.54
CA LYS A 200 9.73 -30.96 25.95
C LYS A 200 11.14 -31.30 26.41
N ASP A 201 11.53 -30.80 27.57
CA ASP A 201 12.79 -31.18 28.20
C ASP A 201 12.69 -32.52 28.95
N VAL A 202 13.79 -32.94 29.59
CA VAL A 202 13.88 -34.19 30.35
C VAL A 202 12.92 -34.27 31.55
N ASN A 203 12.45 -33.12 32.04
CA ASN A 203 11.48 -33.03 33.13
C ASN A 203 10.05 -32.94 32.60
N GLY A 204 9.85 -32.98 31.28
CA GLY A 204 8.56 -32.85 30.62
C GLY A 204 8.06 -31.41 30.50
N VAL A 205 8.88 -30.40 30.81
CA VAL A 205 8.49 -28.98 30.68
C VAL A 205 8.56 -28.59 29.20
N GLU A 206 7.50 -27.93 28.73
CA GLU A 206 7.41 -27.42 27.36
C GLU A 206 8.08 -26.05 27.23
N HIS A 207 8.95 -25.93 26.24
CA HIS A 207 9.67 -24.71 25.91
C HIS A 207 9.26 -24.24 24.51
N LYS A 208 8.98 -22.94 24.39
CA LYS A 208 8.57 -22.27 23.14
C LYS A 208 9.50 -21.10 22.80
N PRO A 209 9.77 -20.83 21.51
CA PRO A 209 10.43 -19.60 21.13
C PRO A 209 9.56 -18.40 21.53
N LYS A 210 10.21 -17.28 21.84
CA LYS A 210 9.51 -16.00 21.97
C LYS A 210 8.96 -15.59 20.60
N ALA A 211 7.93 -14.72 20.58
CA ALA A 211 7.40 -14.18 19.33
C ALA A 211 8.52 -13.61 18.45
N GLY A 212 8.48 -13.88 17.14
CA GLY A 212 9.52 -13.48 16.18
C GLY A 212 10.89 -14.17 16.31
N LYS A 213 11.05 -15.13 17.24
CA LYS A 213 12.23 -16.00 17.29
C LYS A 213 11.94 -17.34 16.64
N HIS A 214 12.97 -17.89 16.00
CA HIS A 214 12.90 -19.16 15.28
C HIS A 214 13.91 -20.12 15.87
N TRP A 215 13.41 -21.26 16.32
CA TRP A 215 14.26 -22.37 16.71
C TRP A 215 14.34 -23.36 15.57
N LYS A 216 15.46 -24.04 15.43
CA LYS A 216 15.68 -25.01 14.37
C LYS A 216 16.36 -26.28 14.85
N VAL A 217 15.99 -27.38 14.22
CA VAL A 217 16.56 -28.72 14.41
C VAL A 217 17.02 -29.26 13.07
N PHE A 218 18.05 -30.09 13.07
CA PHE A 218 18.49 -30.75 11.84
C PHE A 218 17.43 -31.78 11.41
N SER A 219 17.08 -31.82 10.12
CA SER A 219 15.96 -32.64 9.60
C SER A 219 16.09 -34.14 9.87
N GLY A 220 17.32 -34.64 10.05
CA GLY A 220 17.60 -36.04 10.39
C GLY A 220 17.69 -36.32 11.90
N SER A 221 17.33 -35.37 12.76
CA SER A 221 17.49 -35.48 14.23
C SER A 221 16.19 -35.74 14.98
N TYR A 222 15.15 -36.20 14.28
CA TYR A 222 13.87 -36.57 14.88
C TYR A 222 13.18 -37.69 14.08
N GLU A 223 12.24 -38.36 14.71
CA GLU A 223 11.37 -39.38 14.12
C GLU A 223 9.92 -38.91 14.18
N THR A 224 9.25 -38.88 13.03
CA THR A 224 7.86 -38.45 12.90
C THR A 224 6.92 -39.42 13.62
N MET A 225 6.08 -38.89 14.50
CA MET A 225 4.96 -39.63 15.11
C MET A 225 3.68 -39.39 14.33
N MET A 226 3.39 -38.12 14.02
CA MET A 226 2.21 -37.67 13.30
C MET A 226 2.57 -36.43 12.48
N SER A 227 1.91 -36.28 11.32
CA SER A 227 2.05 -35.11 10.45
C SER A 227 0.65 -34.60 10.08
N GLN A 228 0.49 -33.28 10.04
CA GLN A 228 -0.70 -32.61 9.53
C GLN A 228 -0.30 -31.39 8.69
N PRO A 229 -1.14 -30.91 7.76
CA PRO A 229 -0.87 -29.66 7.07
C PRO A 229 -0.71 -28.49 8.05
N ILE A 230 0.22 -27.58 7.77
CA ILE A 230 0.33 -26.33 8.52
C ILE A 230 -0.96 -25.53 8.32
N SER A 231 -1.66 -25.26 9.41
CA SER A 231 -2.81 -24.35 9.44
C SER A 231 -2.35 -22.91 9.67
N GLY A 232 -3.05 -21.94 9.10
CA GLY A 232 -2.81 -20.51 9.28
C GLY A 232 -2.50 -19.76 7.99
N ILE A 233 -2.62 -18.44 8.05
CA ILE A 233 -2.14 -17.57 6.99
C ILE A 233 -0.62 -17.75 6.86
N PRO A 234 -0.07 -18.07 5.68
CA PRO A 234 1.36 -18.31 5.50
C PRO A 234 2.26 -17.18 6.01
N PHE A 235 1.80 -15.93 5.90
CA PHE A 235 2.49 -14.78 6.48
C PHE A 235 2.56 -14.87 8.02
N LEU A 236 1.41 -14.99 8.70
CA LEU A 236 1.36 -15.06 10.18
C LEU A 236 2.10 -16.28 10.74
N THR A 237 1.91 -17.45 10.12
CA THR A 237 2.56 -18.69 10.55
C THR A 237 4.08 -18.58 10.48
N ARG A 238 4.65 -17.96 9.44
CA ARG A 238 6.10 -17.71 9.31
C ARG A 238 6.66 -16.79 10.39
N HIS A 239 5.82 -16.04 11.09
CA HIS A 239 6.20 -15.21 12.24
C HIS A 239 5.86 -15.86 13.59
N ASN A 240 5.53 -17.16 13.60
CA ASN A 240 5.10 -17.90 14.78
C ASN A 240 3.86 -17.32 15.46
N ILE A 241 2.93 -16.82 14.64
CA ILE A 241 1.63 -16.31 15.09
C ILE A 241 0.53 -17.28 14.66
N GLU A 242 -0.21 -17.78 15.65
CA GLU A 242 -1.44 -18.53 15.40
C GLU A 242 -2.49 -17.60 14.78
N THR A 243 -3.11 -18.05 13.69
CA THR A 243 -4.16 -17.28 13.01
C THR A 243 -5.47 -17.43 13.77
N LEU A 244 -5.96 -16.35 14.38
CA LEU A 244 -7.32 -16.29 14.92
C LEU A 244 -8.26 -15.81 13.83
N VAL A 245 -9.43 -16.45 13.75
CA VAL A 245 -10.47 -16.13 12.77
C VAL A 245 -11.62 -15.38 13.43
N ASP A 246 -12.40 -14.65 12.63
CA ASP A 246 -13.64 -13.94 12.98
C ASP A 246 -13.51 -12.91 14.12
N SER A 247 -12.28 -12.49 14.42
CA SER A 247 -11.97 -11.54 15.47
C SER A 247 -10.94 -10.51 14.99
N GLU A 248 -11.06 -9.28 15.48
CA GLU A 248 -10.06 -8.25 15.26
C GLU A 248 -8.89 -8.48 16.21
N VAL A 249 -7.73 -8.80 15.66
CA VAL A 249 -6.54 -9.17 16.40
C VAL A 249 -5.57 -8.00 16.41
N LYS A 250 -5.33 -7.43 17.60
CA LYS A 250 -4.18 -6.58 17.86
C LYS A 250 -2.97 -7.46 18.12
N LEU A 251 -1.88 -7.22 17.40
CA LEU A 251 -0.62 -7.89 17.65
C LEU A 251 0.02 -7.36 18.93
N ALA A 252 0.46 -8.28 19.80
CA ALA A 252 1.16 -7.92 21.03
C ALA A 252 2.51 -7.25 20.73
N GLU A 253 3.22 -7.77 19.74
CA GLU A 253 4.42 -7.17 19.16
C GLU A 253 4.18 -6.98 17.65
N PRO A 254 4.36 -5.76 17.11
CA PRO A 254 4.25 -5.53 15.67
C PRO A 254 5.28 -6.35 14.89
N ILE A 255 4.88 -6.82 13.70
CA ILE A 255 5.78 -7.57 12.81
C ILE A 255 6.40 -6.61 11.81
N GLU A 256 7.73 -6.48 11.84
CA GLU A 256 8.49 -5.76 10.80
C GLU A 256 8.29 -6.44 9.44
N ILE A 257 7.98 -5.66 8.42
CA ILE A 257 7.65 -6.16 7.09
C ILE A 257 8.21 -5.24 6.00
N LYS A 258 8.71 -5.83 4.91
CA LYS A 258 9.27 -5.09 3.78
C LYS A 258 8.28 -4.91 2.64
N ALA A 259 8.43 -3.80 1.93
CA ALA A 259 7.70 -3.55 0.70
C ALA A 259 7.90 -4.71 -0.30
N GLY A 260 6.80 -5.12 -0.93
CA GLY A 260 6.78 -6.22 -1.90
C GLY A 260 6.66 -7.61 -1.27
N GLU A 261 6.74 -7.75 0.06
CA GLU A 261 6.45 -9.02 0.71
C GLU A 261 4.97 -9.41 0.55
N GLU A 262 4.72 -10.72 0.38
CA GLU A 262 3.37 -11.28 0.31
C GLU A 262 2.71 -11.25 1.69
N LEU A 263 1.63 -10.48 1.79
CA LEU A 263 0.86 -10.25 3.01
C LEU A 263 -0.29 -11.25 3.14
N GLY A 264 -0.96 -11.56 2.03
CA GLY A 264 -2.11 -12.46 1.99
C GLY A 264 -2.69 -12.57 0.59
N LEU A 265 -3.91 -13.09 0.49
CA LEU A 265 -4.64 -13.26 -0.77
C LEU A 265 -5.87 -12.35 -0.81
N MET A 266 -6.31 -11.97 -2.00
CA MET A 266 -7.58 -11.30 -2.22
C MET A 266 -8.74 -12.23 -1.91
N GLY A 267 -9.71 -11.71 -1.16
CA GLY A 267 -10.97 -12.37 -0.88
C GLY A 267 -12.09 -11.89 -1.79
N GLU A 268 -13.26 -12.52 -1.62
CA GLU A 268 -14.44 -12.15 -2.37
C GLU A 268 -15.09 -10.87 -1.83
N TYR A 269 -15.53 -10.01 -2.73
CA TYR A 269 -16.43 -8.90 -2.42
C TYR A 269 -17.32 -8.62 -3.62
N ASN A 270 -18.58 -9.03 -3.51
CA ASN A 270 -19.53 -9.03 -4.61
C ASN A 270 -20.75 -8.16 -4.29
N GLN A 271 -21.42 -7.70 -5.36
CA GLN A 271 -22.76 -7.16 -5.28
C GLN A 271 -23.82 -8.26 -5.39
N MET A 272 -25.08 -7.90 -5.18
CA MET A 272 -26.20 -8.85 -5.33
C MET A 272 -26.26 -9.40 -6.76
N GLY A 273 -26.33 -10.73 -6.90
CA GLY A 273 -26.30 -11.39 -8.22
C GLY A 273 -24.90 -11.63 -8.79
N GLU A 274 -23.84 -11.12 -8.15
CA GLU A 274 -22.45 -11.41 -8.48
C GLU A 274 -21.88 -12.47 -7.53
N SER A 275 -20.88 -13.23 -7.98
CA SER A 275 -20.19 -14.23 -7.15
C SER A 275 -18.81 -14.55 -7.73
N GLY A 276 -17.84 -14.87 -6.89
CA GLY A 276 -16.52 -15.36 -7.29
C GLY A 276 -15.53 -14.27 -7.72
N GLU A 277 -15.93 -12.98 -7.73
CA GLU A 277 -14.99 -11.92 -7.99
C GLU A 277 -14.15 -11.64 -6.74
N LYS A 278 -12.83 -11.55 -6.95
CA LYS A 278 -11.87 -11.19 -5.92
C LYS A 278 -11.39 -9.78 -6.15
N LEU A 279 -11.36 -8.97 -5.09
CA LEU A 279 -10.83 -7.62 -5.17
C LEU A 279 -10.21 -7.21 -3.85
N LEU A 280 -9.08 -6.51 -3.93
CA LEU A 280 -8.47 -5.84 -2.79
C LEU A 280 -9.05 -4.43 -2.70
N HIS A 281 -9.53 -4.03 -1.52
CA HIS A 281 -9.69 -2.61 -1.21
C HIS A 281 -8.45 -2.15 -0.44
N LEU A 282 -7.70 -1.20 -1.01
CA LEU A 282 -6.50 -0.63 -0.38
C LEU A 282 -6.73 0.84 -0.04
N GLU A 283 -6.49 1.20 1.22
CA GLU A 283 -6.48 2.59 1.69
C GLU A 283 -5.10 2.98 2.21
N VAL A 284 -4.75 4.26 2.05
CA VAL A 284 -3.56 4.85 2.67
C VAL A 284 -3.94 6.18 3.31
N PHE A 285 -3.64 6.35 4.59
CA PHE A 285 -4.07 7.54 5.33
C PHE A 285 -3.14 7.90 6.49
N THR A 286 -3.21 9.14 6.94
CA THR A 286 -2.51 9.63 8.13
C THR A 286 -3.45 10.42 9.04
N TYR A 287 -3.24 10.32 10.36
CA TYR A 287 -3.86 11.23 11.33
C TYR A 287 -3.02 12.49 11.55
N ASP A 288 -1.76 12.48 11.11
CA ASP A 288 -0.84 13.60 11.25
C ASP A 288 -1.22 14.73 10.28
N ASN A 289 -0.82 15.94 10.63
CA ASN A 289 -1.06 17.10 9.77
C ASN A 289 -0.06 17.10 8.59
N ILE A 290 -0.50 16.59 7.45
CA ILE A 290 0.32 16.50 6.24
C ILE A 290 0.80 17.87 5.73
N GLU A 291 0.00 18.94 5.88
CA GLU A 291 0.40 20.29 5.47
C GLU A 291 1.54 20.81 6.35
N GLN A 292 1.49 20.56 7.66
CA GLN A 292 2.57 20.90 8.58
C GLN A 292 3.84 20.11 8.28
N PHE A 293 3.71 18.81 7.99
CA PHE A 293 4.84 17.97 7.57
C PHE A 293 5.48 18.52 6.29
N LYS A 294 4.67 18.78 5.25
CA LYS A 294 5.13 19.33 3.96
C LYS A 294 5.88 20.65 4.15
N ALA A 295 5.34 21.59 4.93
CA ALA A 295 5.96 22.88 5.16
C ALA A 295 7.36 22.76 5.80
N LYS A 296 7.51 21.91 6.82
CA LYS A 296 8.80 21.64 7.48
C LYS A 296 9.78 20.92 6.53
N ALA A 297 9.32 19.90 5.80
CA ALA A 297 10.11 19.18 4.83
C ALA A 297 10.63 20.12 3.72
N GLN A 298 9.78 20.97 3.16
CA GLN A 298 10.16 21.95 2.14
C GLN A 298 11.16 22.98 2.65
N ALA A 299 11.01 23.46 3.88
CA ALA A 299 11.95 24.40 4.49
C ALA A 299 13.35 23.79 4.67
N ALA A 300 13.42 22.52 5.09
CA ALA A 300 14.68 21.79 5.22
C ALA A 300 15.30 21.48 3.84
N TYR A 301 14.49 21.00 2.88
CA TYR A 301 14.96 20.67 1.52
C TYR A 301 15.65 21.82 0.81
N LYS A 302 15.11 23.04 0.92
CA LYS A 302 15.73 24.25 0.33
C LYS A 302 17.14 24.53 0.89
N GLN A 303 17.41 24.16 2.14
CA GLN A 303 18.72 24.36 2.77
C GLN A 303 19.68 23.22 2.44
N ASP A 304 19.14 22.01 2.31
CA ASP A 304 19.89 20.77 2.26
C ASP A 304 20.26 20.34 0.84
N ARG A 305 19.44 20.65 -0.16
CA ARG A 305 19.66 20.22 -1.55
C ARG A 305 21.06 20.56 -2.05
N ASP A 306 21.47 21.82 -1.94
CA ASP A 306 22.75 22.28 -2.49
C ASP A 306 23.93 21.98 -1.54
N LYS A 307 23.68 21.91 -0.22
CA LYS A 307 24.73 21.71 0.80
C LYS A 307 25.06 20.24 1.07
N LYS A 308 24.08 19.35 0.92
CA LYS A 308 24.13 17.94 1.35
C LYS A 308 23.93 16.96 0.19
N GLY A 309 23.70 17.46 -1.02
CA GLY A 309 23.60 16.62 -2.22
C GLY A 309 22.40 15.68 -2.21
N ILE A 310 21.28 16.07 -1.56
CA ILE A 310 20.03 15.31 -1.67
C ILE A 310 19.63 15.32 -3.16
N LYS A 311 19.52 14.11 -3.73
CA LYS A 311 19.17 13.94 -5.13
C LYS A 311 17.65 14.01 -5.30
N ASP A 312 17.23 14.72 -6.34
CA ASP A 312 15.86 14.62 -6.82
C ASP A 312 15.56 13.16 -7.20
N ASN A 313 14.37 12.70 -6.85
CA ASN A 313 13.89 11.34 -7.11
C ASN A 313 12.53 11.33 -7.81
N PHE A 314 11.97 12.50 -8.10
CA PHE A 314 10.63 12.64 -8.63
C PHE A 314 10.57 13.67 -9.77
N LEU A 315 9.70 13.44 -10.74
CA LEU A 315 9.41 14.35 -11.84
C LEU A 315 8.02 14.96 -11.64
N TYR A 316 7.98 16.28 -11.46
CA TYR A 316 6.73 17.04 -11.38
C TYR A 316 6.65 18.04 -12.53
N VAL A 317 5.76 17.77 -13.48
CA VAL A 317 5.52 18.64 -14.64
C VAL A 317 4.12 19.23 -14.52
N ALA A 318 4.06 20.53 -14.24
CA ALA A 318 2.80 21.25 -14.20
C ALA A 318 2.19 21.40 -15.60
N ARG A 319 0.86 21.52 -15.68
CA ARG A 319 0.16 21.88 -16.92
C ARG A 319 0.73 23.17 -17.50
N GLY A 320 0.89 23.23 -18.82
CA GLY A 320 1.49 24.37 -19.53
C GLY A 320 3.02 24.35 -19.59
N SER A 321 3.69 23.32 -19.05
CA SER A 321 5.15 23.18 -19.15
C SER A 321 5.60 22.84 -20.58
N GLN A 322 6.77 23.33 -20.99
CA GLN A 322 7.33 23.10 -22.32
C GLN A 322 7.74 21.64 -22.53
N LEU A 323 7.33 21.06 -23.66
CA LEU A 323 7.77 19.75 -24.15
C LEU A 323 8.84 19.90 -25.23
N TYR A 324 9.72 18.90 -25.32
CA TYR A 324 10.83 18.85 -26.27
C TYR A 324 10.80 17.52 -27.04
N THR A 325 11.26 17.55 -28.29
CA THR A 325 11.70 16.35 -29.03
C THR A 325 13.21 16.38 -29.15
N LEU A 326 13.84 15.21 -29.19
CA LEU A 326 15.28 15.09 -29.39
C LEU A 326 15.57 14.63 -30.82
N LEU A 327 16.15 15.50 -31.63
CA LEU A 327 16.51 15.23 -33.03
C LEU A 327 18.01 15.50 -33.22
N ASN A 328 18.75 14.52 -33.74
CA ASN A 328 20.19 14.63 -34.01
C ASN A 328 21.00 15.15 -32.81
N ASP A 329 20.71 14.64 -31.61
CA ASP A 329 21.31 15.09 -30.34
C ASP A 329 21.09 16.59 -30.04
N GLU A 330 20.00 17.18 -30.53
CA GLU A 330 19.55 18.52 -30.19
C GLU A 330 18.11 18.47 -29.65
N ALA A 331 17.85 19.27 -28.61
CA ALA A 331 16.50 19.45 -28.09
C ALA A 331 15.80 20.54 -28.89
N VAL A 332 14.64 20.20 -29.46
CA VAL A 332 13.80 21.09 -30.25
C VAL A 332 12.47 21.27 -29.51
N ASP A 333 12.03 22.52 -29.37
CA ASP A 333 10.76 22.86 -28.73
C ASP A 333 9.60 22.22 -29.51
N LEU A 334 8.67 21.62 -28.79
CA LEU A 334 7.39 21.13 -29.33
C LEU A 334 6.26 22.09 -28.92
N GLU A 335 5.39 21.61 -28.04
CA GLU A 335 4.23 22.30 -27.51
C GLU A 335 4.29 22.30 -25.98
N THR A 336 3.29 22.87 -25.33
CA THR A 336 3.14 22.79 -23.88
C THR A 336 2.25 21.63 -23.48
N THR A 337 2.57 20.94 -22.38
CA THR A 337 1.72 19.83 -21.91
C THR A 337 0.35 20.32 -21.45
N GLU A 338 -0.71 19.63 -21.87
CA GLU A 338 -2.07 19.89 -21.40
C GLU A 338 -2.42 19.13 -20.11
N VAL A 339 -1.52 18.25 -19.67
CA VAL A 339 -1.71 17.33 -18.55
C VAL A 339 -0.65 17.57 -17.48
N GLU A 340 -0.98 17.23 -16.24
CA GLU A 340 0.01 17.21 -15.16
C GLU A 340 0.69 15.83 -15.12
N ILE A 341 2.02 15.81 -14.96
CA ILE A 341 2.80 14.57 -14.85
C ILE A 341 3.42 14.51 -13.47
N MET A 342 3.06 13.45 -12.74
CA MET A 342 3.53 13.16 -11.38
C MET A 342 4.04 11.72 -11.35
N VAL A 343 5.35 11.52 -11.54
CA VAL A 343 5.93 10.18 -11.62
C VAL A 343 7.30 10.09 -10.92
N PRO A 344 7.62 8.94 -10.31
CA PRO A 344 8.97 8.72 -9.80
C PRO A 344 9.99 8.70 -10.93
N LEU A 345 11.21 9.15 -10.65
CA LEU A 345 12.27 9.19 -11.67
C LEU A 345 12.69 7.80 -12.17
N SER A 346 12.40 6.75 -11.40
CA SER A 346 12.59 5.35 -11.84
C SER A 346 11.72 4.96 -13.04
N ASP A 347 10.62 5.67 -13.28
CA ASP A 347 9.63 5.34 -14.30
C ASP A 347 9.80 6.17 -15.59
N VAL A 348 10.84 7.02 -15.65
CA VAL A 348 11.15 7.87 -16.82
C VAL A 348 12.55 7.59 -17.35
N GLU A 349 12.68 7.47 -18.67
CA GLU A 349 13.97 7.34 -19.33
C GLU A 349 14.68 8.70 -19.37
N LYS A 350 15.94 8.74 -18.94
CA LYS A 350 16.79 9.93 -19.01
C LYS A 350 17.66 9.91 -20.27
N LYS A 351 17.73 11.03 -20.98
CA LYS A 351 18.69 11.30 -22.06
C LYS A 351 19.46 12.59 -21.81
N THR A 352 20.76 12.57 -22.07
CA THR A 352 21.63 13.73 -21.89
C THR A 352 22.05 14.29 -23.25
N VAL A 353 21.70 15.54 -23.53
CA VAL A 353 22.03 16.25 -24.77
C VAL A 353 23.26 17.13 -24.54
N LYS A 354 24.31 16.97 -25.37
CA LYS A 354 25.53 17.78 -25.33
C LYS A 354 25.71 18.56 -26.62
N LYS A 355 25.59 19.89 -26.56
CA LYS A 355 25.99 20.76 -27.69
C LYS A 355 27.50 20.66 -27.92
N LYS A 356 27.94 20.65 -29.19
CA LYS A 356 29.36 20.51 -29.59
C LYS A 356 30.32 21.53 -28.93
N THR A 357 29.82 22.66 -28.45
CA THR A 357 30.59 23.74 -27.80
C THR A 357 30.46 23.77 -26.28
N ALA A 358 29.61 22.93 -25.67
CA ALA A 358 29.33 22.96 -24.23
C ALA A 358 30.15 21.93 -23.45
N LYS A 359 30.70 22.33 -22.29
CA LYS A 359 31.43 21.43 -21.38
C LYS A 359 30.52 20.47 -20.61
N THR A 360 29.23 20.79 -20.48
CA THR A 360 28.23 20.03 -19.71
C THR A 360 26.98 19.79 -20.57
N GLY A 361 26.42 18.59 -20.48
CA GLY A 361 25.16 18.26 -21.15
C GLY A 361 23.95 18.70 -20.33
N LYS A 362 22.78 18.84 -20.97
CA LYS A 362 21.48 19.07 -20.33
C LYS A 362 20.69 17.76 -20.36
N ASP A 363 20.06 17.45 -19.23
CA ASP A 363 19.29 16.22 -19.05
C ASP A 363 17.82 16.44 -19.41
N TYR A 364 17.26 15.44 -20.08
CA TYR A 364 15.89 15.39 -20.57
C TYR A 364 15.25 14.06 -20.16
N TYR A 365 13.98 14.11 -19.77
CA TYR A 365 13.24 12.98 -19.21
C TYR A 365 12.05 12.65 -20.08
N ASN A 366 11.98 11.41 -20.57
CA ASN A 366 10.94 10.96 -21.48
C ASN A 366 9.60 10.88 -20.76
N VAL A 367 8.62 11.64 -21.25
CA VAL A 367 7.27 11.72 -20.70
C VAL A 367 6.19 11.24 -21.67
N GLN A 368 6.58 10.72 -22.83
CA GLN A 368 5.65 10.36 -23.91
C GLN A 368 4.54 9.41 -23.47
N SER A 369 4.86 8.43 -22.62
CA SER A 369 3.91 7.45 -22.09
C SER A 369 2.80 8.08 -21.23
N TYR A 370 2.97 9.31 -20.75
CA TYR A 370 2.05 10.02 -19.85
C TYR A 370 1.22 11.11 -20.53
N LEU A 371 1.43 11.34 -21.84
CA LEU A 371 0.75 12.40 -22.59
C LEU A 371 -0.57 11.97 -23.23
N TYR A 372 -1.00 10.71 -23.02
CA TYR A 372 -2.32 10.19 -23.39
C TYR A 372 -2.84 10.67 -24.76
N GLN A 373 -2.00 10.56 -25.79
CA GLN A 373 -2.33 10.90 -27.18
C GLN A 373 -2.25 12.39 -27.58
N GLN A 374 -1.92 13.31 -26.66
CA GLN A 374 -1.69 14.73 -27.00
C GLN A 374 -0.69 14.86 -28.15
N VAL A 375 0.33 14.00 -28.18
CA VAL A 375 1.43 14.07 -29.15
C VAL A 375 1.74 12.67 -29.71
N GLN A 376 0.86 12.14 -30.57
CA GLN A 376 1.09 10.83 -31.21
C GLN A 376 2.06 10.87 -32.41
N SER A 377 2.37 12.06 -32.93
CA SER A 377 3.05 12.24 -34.23
C SER A 377 4.57 12.12 -34.20
N ASN A 378 5.22 12.18 -33.03
CA ASN A 378 6.68 12.09 -32.91
C ASN A 378 7.14 10.65 -32.72
N LYS A 379 7.34 9.92 -33.83
CA LYS A 379 7.84 8.54 -33.83
C LYS A 379 9.36 8.43 -33.68
N ASP A 380 10.10 9.45 -34.11
CA ASP A 380 11.56 9.32 -34.30
C ASP A 380 12.40 9.98 -33.19
N GLY A 381 11.84 10.97 -32.47
CA GLY A 381 12.60 11.75 -31.47
C GLY A 381 12.27 11.46 -30.01
N GLY A 382 11.08 10.94 -29.70
CA GLY A 382 10.52 10.86 -28.33
C GLY A 382 10.06 12.23 -27.79
N ILE A 383 9.37 12.25 -26.65
CA ILE A 383 8.89 13.50 -26.03
C ILE A 383 9.41 13.64 -24.61
N TYR A 384 10.00 14.78 -24.30
CA TYR A 384 10.73 15.00 -23.07
C TYR A 384 10.36 16.32 -22.40
N VAL A 385 10.64 16.38 -21.11
CA VAL A 385 10.80 17.61 -20.35
C VAL A 385 12.25 17.74 -19.89
N ASP A 386 12.67 18.95 -19.55
CA ASP A 386 14.03 19.14 -19.04
C ASP A 386 14.15 18.98 -17.52
N SER A 387 15.40 19.00 -17.04
CA SER A 387 15.73 18.81 -15.63
C SER A 387 15.22 19.89 -14.66
N SER A 388 14.57 20.97 -15.12
CA SER A 388 13.97 21.98 -14.22
C SER A 388 12.73 21.47 -13.49
N HIS A 389 12.14 20.37 -13.96
CA HIS A 389 10.99 19.69 -13.37
C HIS A 389 11.35 18.68 -12.28
N LEU A 390 12.64 18.50 -12.02
CA LEU A 390 13.12 17.58 -11.00
C LEU A 390 12.83 18.13 -9.60
N THR A 391 12.38 17.23 -8.75
CA THR A 391 12.06 17.52 -7.35
C THR A 391 12.17 16.23 -6.53
N HIS A 392 11.80 16.32 -5.26
CA HIS A 392 11.78 15.21 -4.35
C HIS A 392 10.33 14.84 -3.97
N GLY A 393 9.95 13.57 -4.14
CA GLY A 393 8.56 13.11 -3.97
C GLY A 393 8.02 13.27 -2.54
N LEU A 394 8.90 13.17 -1.54
CA LEU A 394 8.65 13.54 -0.14
C LEU A 394 8.05 14.95 0.08
N LEU A 395 8.25 15.88 -0.87
CA LEU A 395 7.69 17.22 -0.77
C LEU A 395 6.22 17.28 -1.16
N PHE A 396 5.67 16.17 -1.68
CA PHE A 396 4.32 16.05 -2.19
C PHE A 396 3.97 17.20 -3.16
N PRO A 397 4.78 17.44 -4.21
CA PRO A 397 4.55 18.53 -5.14
C PRO A 397 3.22 18.32 -5.87
N GLY A 398 2.47 19.40 -6.07
CA GLY A 398 1.13 19.34 -6.67
C GLY A 398 0.07 18.62 -5.82
N VAL A 399 0.35 18.27 -4.56
CA VAL A 399 -0.66 17.70 -3.66
C VAL A 399 -1.51 18.78 -3.01
N ASN A 400 -2.83 18.67 -3.19
CA ASN A 400 -3.85 19.57 -2.67
C ASN A 400 -4.66 18.85 -1.58
N VAL A 401 -4.85 19.53 -0.44
CA VAL A 401 -5.57 18.99 0.71
C VAL A 401 -6.93 19.64 0.82
N PHE A 402 -7.98 18.81 0.82
CA PHE A 402 -9.37 19.20 0.95
C PHE A 402 -9.91 18.67 2.27
N THR A 403 -10.72 19.45 2.98
CA THR A 403 -11.26 19.07 4.30
C THR A 403 -12.77 19.09 4.31
N GLN A 404 -13.39 18.01 4.77
CA GLN A 404 -14.83 17.87 4.83
C GLN A 404 -15.38 18.85 5.86
N ALA A 405 -16.28 19.73 5.42
CA ALA A 405 -17.06 20.59 6.30
C ALA A 405 -18.54 20.15 6.44
N GLY A 406 -18.97 19.19 5.60
CA GLY A 406 -20.37 18.74 5.48
C GLY A 406 -20.72 17.49 6.30
N ASN A 407 -21.79 16.79 5.89
CA ASN A 407 -22.43 15.68 6.62
C ASN A 407 -21.56 14.42 6.84
N GLY A 408 -20.45 14.26 6.12
CA GLY A 408 -19.48 13.18 6.29
C GLY A 408 -19.88 11.81 5.73
N LEU A 409 -21.07 11.66 5.13
CA LEU A 409 -21.56 10.37 4.60
C LEU A 409 -21.54 10.30 3.07
N CYS A 410 -21.88 11.39 2.40
CA CYS A 410 -21.95 11.47 0.95
C CYS A 410 -21.29 12.76 0.42
N ILE A 411 -21.12 12.82 -0.90
CA ILE A 411 -20.54 13.97 -1.62
C ILE A 411 -21.54 15.12 -1.87
N PHE A 412 -22.78 14.95 -1.41
CA PHE A 412 -23.85 15.91 -1.65
C PHE A 412 -23.91 16.95 -0.54
N LYS A 413 -24.34 18.16 -0.90
CA LYS A 413 -24.56 19.25 0.05
C LYS A 413 -25.59 18.89 1.11
N HIS A 414 -26.65 18.20 0.72
CA HIS A 414 -27.71 17.72 1.60
C HIS A 414 -27.42 16.30 2.09
N ALA A 415 -28.00 15.94 3.25
CA ALA A 415 -27.82 14.62 3.83
C ALA A 415 -28.44 13.52 2.93
N LEU A 416 -27.86 12.32 2.97
CA LEU A 416 -28.24 11.25 2.03
C LEU A 416 -29.71 10.85 2.16
N ASP A 417 -30.25 10.80 3.37
CA ASP A 417 -31.66 10.54 3.66
C ASP A 417 -32.57 11.56 2.94
N GLN A 418 -32.23 12.85 2.96
CA GLN A 418 -32.98 13.89 2.27
C GLN A 418 -32.89 13.77 0.74
N ASN A 419 -31.76 13.30 0.22
CA ASN A 419 -31.57 13.11 -1.21
C ASN A 419 -32.37 11.91 -1.73
N ILE A 420 -32.33 10.78 -1.02
CA ILE A 420 -33.00 9.55 -1.46
C ILE A 420 -34.50 9.55 -1.17
N ASP A 421 -34.99 10.37 -0.24
CA ASP A 421 -36.42 10.40 0.11
C ASP A 421 -37.25 11.03 -1.01
N PRO A 422 -38.20 10.29 -1.63
CA PRO A 422 -39.12 10.83 -2.62
C PRO A 422 -40.06 11.92 -2.08
N LYS A 423 -40.25 11.99 -0.76
CA LYS A 423 -41.08 12.99 -0.07
C LYS A 423 -40.31 14.23 0.39
N SER A 424 -39.00 14.28 0.13
CA SER A 424 -38.17 15.45 0.44
C SER A 424 -38.66 16.69 -0.31
N ASP A 425 -38.62 17.85 0.36
CA ASP A 425 -38.97 19.15 -0.24
C ASP A 425 -37.88 19.68 -1.20
N LEU A 426 -36.74 18.98 -1.31
CA LEU A 426 -35.64 19.37 -2.20
C LEU A 426 -35.99 19.10 -3.66
N THR A 427 -35.72 20.07 -4.54
CA THR A 427 -35.79 19.86 -5.99
C THR A 427 -34.71 18.88 -6.45
N ILE A 428 -34.86 18.34 -7.67
CA ILE A 428 -33.85 17.43 -8.25
C ILE A 428 -32.49 18.15 -8.37
N GLU A 429 -32.51 19.42 -8.75
CA GLU A 429 -31.30 20.24 -8.87
C GLU A 429 -30.61 20.40 -7.51
N GLN A 430 -31.37 20.69 -6.45
CA GLN A 430 -30.84 20.80 -5.09
C GLN A 430 -30.26 19.47 -4.57
N LYS A 431 -30.92 18.34 -4.89
CA LYS A 431 -30.42 17.00 -4.51
C LYS A 431 -29.09 16.66 -5.20
N ASN A 432 -28.85 17.23 -6.37
CA ASN A 432 -27.62 17.04 -7.13
C ASN A 432 -26.55 18.09 -6.80
N GLU A 433 -26.80 19.05 -5.90
CA GLU A 433 -25.75 19.99 -5.48
C GLU A 433 -24.66 19.27 -4.68
N LEU A 434 -23.41 19.41 -5.14
CA LEU A 434 -22.25 18.86 -4.46
C LEU A 434 -21.94 19.64 -3.17
N ASP A 435 -21.40 18.92 -2.19
CA ASP A 435 -20.88 19.56 -0.98
C ASP A 435 -19.67 20.47 -1.33
N PRO A 436 -19.40 21.54 -0.55
CA PRO A 436 -18.34 22.50 -0.89
C PRO A 436 -16.97 21.88 -1.11
N MET A 437 -16.61 20.83 -0.35
CA MET A 437 -15.33 20.15 -0.51
C MET A 437 -15.29 19.42 -1.86
N PHE A 438 -16.32 18.64 -2.16
CA PHE A 438 -16.36 17.88 -3.41
C PHE A 438 -16.48 18.79 -4.63
N LYS A 439 -17.20 19.91 -4.52
CA LYS A 439 -17.19 20.95 -5.57
C LYS A 439 -15.77 21.45 -5.85
N SER A 440 -14.99 21.79 -4.81
CA SER A 440 -13.59 22.22 -5.00
C SER A 440 -12.70 21.13 -5.61
N ILE A 441 -12.96 19.86 -5.30
CA ILE A 441 -12.26 18.72 -5.93
C ILE A 441 -12.61 18.63 -7.42
N MET A 442 -13.88 18.79 -7.79
CA MET A 442 -14.32 18.74 -9.19
C MET A 442 -13.79 19.93 -10.00
N ASP A 443 -13.75 21.13 -9.40
CA ASP A 443 -13.12 22.32 -9.97
C ASP A 443 -11.62 22.08 -10.23
N GLU A 444 -10.91 21.44 -9.29
CA GLU A 444 -9.49 21.08 -9.42
C GLU A 444 -9.24 20.06 -10.54
N LEU A 445 -10.19 19.16 -10.78
CA LEU A 445 -10.12 18.13 -11.82
C LEU A 445 -10.54 18.66 -13.21
N ASP A 446 -10.79 19.96 -13.33
CA ASP A 446 -11.20 20.67 -14.56
C ASP A 446 -12.45 20.07 -15.22
N LEU A 447 -13.35 19.49 -14.42
CA LEU A 447 -14.62 18.92 -14.90
C LEU A 447 -15.71 19.96 -15.14
N ASP A 448 -15.51 21.19 -14.67
CA ASP A 448 -16.45 22.30 -14.79
C ASP A 448 -15.80 23.52 -15.48
N VAL A 449 -15.37 23.34 -16.74
CA VAL A 449 -14.82 24.41 -17.61
C VAL A 449 -15.78 25.61 -17.74
N ASP A 450 -17.07 25.45 -17.42
CA ASP A 450 -18.04 26.54 -17.27
C ASP A 450 -18.09 27.08 -15.83
N LYS A 451 -17.16 27.99 -15.51
CA LYS A 451 -16.94 28.60 -14.17
C LYS A 451 -18.14 29.33 -13.54
N ASN A 452 -19.30 29.37 -14.21
CA ASN A 452 -20.50 30.08 -13.77
C ASN A 452 -21.72 29.16 -13.56
N THR A 453 -21.63 27.88 -13.88
CA THR A 453 -22.71 26.90 -13.62
C THR A 453 -22.36 26.14 -12.34
N PRO A 454 -23.29 25.98 -11.37
CA PRO A 454 -23.05 25.11 -10.22
C PRO A 454 -22.64 23.72 -10.69
N ALA A 455 -21.61 23.13 -10.09
CA ALA A 455 -21.23 21.73 -10.31
C ALA A 455 -22.40 20.82 -9.89
N VAL A 456 -23.23 20.42 -10.86
CA VAL A 456 -24.34 19.50 -10.64
C VAL A 456 -23.80 18.08 -10.70
N PHE A 457 -24.14 17.27 -9.70
CA PHE A 457 -23.91 15.84 -9.75
C PHE A 457 -24.74 15.24 -10.88
N GLU A 458 -24.03 14.78 -11.90
CA GLU A 458 -24.56 13.87 -12.89
C GLU A 458 -23.77 12.58 -12.74
N ALA A 459 -24.45 11.46 -12.48
CA ALA A 459 -23.80 10.17 -12.29
C ALA A 459 -22.84 9.80 -13.45
N GLY A 460 -23.10 10.34 -14.66
CA GLY A 460 -22.21 10.26 -15.82
C GLY A 460 -20.86 10.97 -15.63
N LYS A 461 -20.82 12.19 -15.08
CA LYS A 461 -19.57 12.96 -14.87
C LYS A 461 -18.57 12.23 -13.98
N LEU A 462 -19.06 11.54 -12.96
CA LEU A 462 -18.20 10.72 -12.10
C LEU A 462 -17.66 9.48 -12.81
N LYS A 463 -18.44 8.90 -13.72
CA LYS A 463 -17.97 7.80 -14.57
C LYS A 463 -16.92 8.31 -15.54
N ASP A 464 -17.07 9.52 -16.07
CA ASP A 464 -16.09 10.14 -16.97
C ASP A 464 -14.73 10.33 -16.29
N LEU A 465 -14.71 10.69 -15.00
CA LEU A 465 -13.48 10.74 -14.20
C LEU A 465 -12.70 9.42 -14.21
N LEU A 466 -13.41 8.29 -14.12
CA LEU A 466 -12.78 6.96 -14.17
C LEU A 466 -12.37 6.54 -15.58
N LEU A 467 -12.97 7.11 -16.61
CA LEU A 467 -12.65 6.81 -18.00
C LEU A 467 -11.53 7.70 -18.53
N ASN A 468 -11.34 8.89 -17.92
CA ASN A 468 -10.35 9.86 -18.33
C ASN A 468 -9.00 9.61 -17.63
N PRO A 469 -7.97 9.14 -18.36
CA PRO A 469 -6.69 8.80 -17.75
C PRO A 469 -5.93 10.01 -17.17
N ILE A 470 -6.19 11.22 -17.69
CA ILE A 470 -5.60 12.48 -17.22
C ILE A 470 -6.12 12.77 -15.82
N GLN A 471 -7.43 12.68 -15.64
CA GLN A 471 -8.08 12.95 -14.37
C GLN A 471 -7.73 11.88 -13.33
N GLN A 472 -7.68 10.60 -13.71
CA GLN A 472 -7.18 9.54 -12.82
C GLN A 472 -5.77 9.84 -12.30
N ARG A 473 -4.88 10.40 -13.14
CA ARG A 473 -3.55 10.79 -12.68
C ARG A 473 -3.63 11.93 -11.67
N ARG A 474 -4.42 12.97 -11.96
CA ARG A 474 -4.58 14.12 -11.07
C ARG A 474 -5.12 13.72 -9.69
N LEU A 475 -5.95 12.68 -9.61
CA LEU A 475 -6.43 12.13 -8.33
C LEU A 475 -5.29 11.71 -7.38
N THR A 476 -4.11 11.36 -7.89
CA THR A 476 -2.93 11.05 -7.04
C THR A 476 -2.39 12.24 -6.27
N GLY A 477 -2.73 13.45 -6.72
CA GLY A 477 -2.44 14.72 -6.05
C GLY A 477 -3.55 15.18 -5.11
N ILE A 478 -4.64 14.45 -4.96
CA ILE A 478 -5.76 14.84 -4.09
C ILE A 478 -5.66 14.11 -2.76
N VAL A 479 -5.73 14.88 -1.67
CA VAL A 479 -5.84 14.37 -0.31
C VAL A 479 -7.13 14.89 0.30
N ALA A 480 -8.01 13.98 0.72
CA ALA A 480 -9.27 14.32 1.37
C ALA A 480 -9.20 14.03 2.87
N LYS A 481 -9.57 15.00 3.70
CA LYS A 481 -9.70 14.83 5.14
C LYS A 481 -11.16 14.62 5.52
N HIS A 482 -11.50 13.41 5.95
CA HIS A 482 -12.86 13.02 6.33
C HIS A 482 -12.85 11.88 7.36
N GLU A 483 -14.03 11.46 7.81
CA GLU A 483 -14.19 10.30 8.71
C GLU A 483 -14.06 8.98 7.96
N SER A 484 -13.68 7.91 8.67
CA SER A 484 -13.59 6.58 8.06
C SER A 484 -14.95 6.02 7.63
N GLU A 485 -15.00 5.33 6.50
CA GLU A 485 -16.15 4.58 6.02
C GLU A 485 -16.38 3.34 6.89
N TRP A 486 -15.33 2.92 7.62
CA TRP A 486 -15.30 1.78 8.53
C TRP A 486 -15.44 2.17 9.99
N LYS A 487 -15.76 3.44 10.29
CA LYS A 487 -15.81 3.92 11.68
C LYS A 487 -16.73 3.05 12.54
N LYS A 488 -16.31 2.76 13.77
CA LYS A 488 -17.09 1.89 14.69
C LYS A 488 -18.50 2.42 14.95
N THR A 489 -18.69 3.74 14.83
CA THR A 489 -19.98 4.42 14.97
C THR A 489 -20.76 4.58 13.65
N LYS A 490 -20.29 4.02 12.52
CA LYS A 490 -20.87 4.25 11.18
C LYS A 490 -22.35 3.88 11.09
N LEU A 491 -22.82 2.90 11.87
CA LEU A 491 -24.22 2.49 11.89
C LEU A 491 -25.16 3.65 12.28
N ALA A 492 -24.72 4.54 13.18
CA ALA A 492 -25.51 5.70 13.58
C ALA A 492 -25.72 6.69 12.43
N ASP A 493 -24.71 6.88 11.57
CA ASP A 493 -24.79 7.76 10.39
C ASP A 493 -25.85 7.27 9.39
N PHE A 494 -26.02 5.94 9.29
CA PHE A 494 -27.00 5.32 8.39
C PHE A 494 -28.42 5.23 8.96
N LYS A 495 -28.65 5.62 10.21
CA LYS A 495 -29.96 5.48 10.85
C LYS A 495 -31.07 6.17 10.05
N GLN A 496 -30.88 7.44 9.70
CA GLN A 496 -31.88 8.22 8.96
C GLN A 496 -32.12 7.64 7.55
N VAL A 497 -31.04 7.20 6.89
CA VAL A 497 -31.12 6.51 5.59
C VAL A 497 -31.97 5.25 5.70
N CYS A 498 -31.72 4.42 6.71
CA CYS A 498 -32.49 3.20 6.95
C CYS A 498 -33.96 3.50 7.29
N ASP A 499 -34.22 4.52 8.10
CA ASP A 499 -35.59 4.97 8.41
C ASP A 499 -36.34 5.38 7.14
N VAL A 500 -35.69 6.06 6.17
CA VAL A 500 -36.30 6.38 4.87
C VAL A 500 -36.69 5.12 4.09
N TYR A 501 -35.82 4.10 4.05
CA TYR A 501 -36.16 2.81 3.42
C TYR A 501 -37.37 2.15 4.10
N ARG A 502 -37.41 2.13 5.44
CA ARG A 502 -38.53 1.57 6.21
C ARG A 502 -39.84 2.28 5.99
N ASN A 503 -39.81 3.62 5.99
CA ASN A 503 -40.98 4.46 5.71
C ASN A 503 -41.58 4.25 4.32
N HIS A 504 -40.80 3.67 3.39
CA HIS A 504 -41.23 3.30 2.05
C HIS A 504 -41.40 1.77 1.86
N GLY A 505 -41.57 1.02 2.95
CA GLY A 505 -41.87 -0.41 2.93
C GLY A 505 -40.70 -1.31 2.51
N LYS A 506 -39.45 -0.82 2.59
CA LYS A 506 -38.23 -1.55 2.18
C LYS A 506 -37.40 -2.02 3.38
N GLU A 507 -38.02 -2.70 4.35
CA GLU A 507 -37.33 -3.22 5.54
C GLU A 507 -36.12 -4.09 5.19
N ASP A 508 -36.24 -4.99 4.21
CA ASP A 508 -35.14 -5.88 3.80
C ASP A 508 -33.92 -5.09 3.31
N SER A 509 -34.12 -3.92 2.71
CA SER A 509 -33.01 -3.05 2.30
C SER A 509 -32.37 -2.33 3.48
N ALA A 510 -33.18 -1.84 4.43
CA ALA A 510 -32.66 -1.23 5.65
C ALA A 510 -31.86 -2.25 6.48
N ALA A 511 -32.41 -3.44 6.73
CA ALA A 511 -31.76 -4.51 7.48
C ALA A 511 -30.44 -4.96 6.83
N ARG A 512 -30.40 -5.06 5.50
CA ARG A 512 -29.17 -5.38 4.75
C ARG A 512 -28.11 -4.29 4.92
N ILE A 513 -28.47 -3.01 4.80
CA ILE A 513 -27.55 -1.89 5.01
C ILE A 513 -26.99 -1.93 6.43
N GLU A 514 -27.86 -2.04 7.43
CA GLU A 514 -27.46 -2.09 8.85
C GLU A 514 -26.51 -3.26 9.12
N LYS A 515 -26.84 -4.45 8.59
CA LYS A 515 -25.98 -5.63 8.70
C LYS A 515 -24.61 -5.39 8.07
N ARG A 516 -24.56 -4.89 6.83
CA ARG A 516 -23.29 -4.71 6.10
C ARG A 516 -22.41 -3.65 6.74
N VAL A 517 -23.01 -2.55 7.20
CA VAL A 517 -22.31 -1.50 7.95
C VAL A 517 -21.76 -2.07 9.27
N ALA A 518 -22.54 -2.87 10.00
CA ALA A 518 -22.09 -3.50 11.24
C ALA A 518 -20.96 -4.52 10.99
N ASP A 519 -21.08 -5.37 9.98
CA ASP A 519 -20.10 -6.41 9.63
C ASP A 519 -18.75 -5.83 9.18
N LEU A 520 -18.79 -4.71 8.43
CA LEU A 520 -17.60 -4.06 7.86
C LEU A 520 -16.97 -2.99 8.76
N SER A 521 -17.63 -2.60 9.86
CA SER A 521 -17.09 -1.67 10.85
C SER A 521 -15.86 -2.25 11.54
N ILE A 522 -14.85 -1.41 11.78
CA ILE A 522 -13.66 -1.79 12.55
C ILE A 522 -13.74 -1.15 13.93
N LYS A 523 -13.75 -1.98 14.97
CA LYS A 523 -13.89 -1.55 16.37
C LYS A 523 -12.55 -1.35 17.07
N LEU A 524 -11.50 -2.01 16.56
CA LEU A 524 -10.17 -2.01 17.13
C LEU A 524 -9.53 -0.62 17.12
N GLU A 525 -8.86 -0.30 18.23
CA GLU A 525 -7.92 0.82 18.34
C GLU A 525 -6.54 0.29 18.70
N VAL A 526 -5.52 0.66 17.92
CA VAL A 526 -4.17 0.09 18.06
C VAL A 526 -3.11 1.04 17.51
N ASP A 527 -2.05 1.27 18.28
CA ASP A 527 -0.86 2.00 17.84
C ASP A 527 -1.15 3.31 17.06
N GLY A 528 -2.08 4.12 17.59
CA GLY A 528 -2.54 5.39 17.00
C GLY A 528 -3.74 5.27 16.05
N PHE A 529 -3.98 4.09 15.47
CA PHE A 529 -5.13 3.82 14.60
C PHE A 529 -6.45 3.86 15.39
N ASN A 530 -7.42 4.61 14.85
CA ASN A 530 -8.76 4.75 15.37
C ASN A 530 -9.70 5.23 14.25
N THR A 531 -10.65 4.39 13.86
CA THR A 531 -11.55 4.67 12.72
C THR A 531 -12.56 5.78 12.96
N ASP A 532 -12.86 6.16 14.20
CA ASP A 532 -13.72 7.31 14.52
C ASP A 532 -12.99 8.65 14.40
N LYS A 533 -11.66 8.66 14.27
CA LYS A 533 -10.91 9.90 14.00
C LYS A 533 -10.93 10.22 12.52
N GLN A 534 -11.11 11.50 12.19
CA GLN A 534 -10.84 11.97 10.84
C GLN A 534 -9.37 11.79 10.49
N ALA A 535 -9.09 11.37 9.27
CA ALA A 535 -7.76 11.19 8.73
C ALA A 535 -7.65 11.87 7.36
N TYR A 536 -6.41 12.11 6.93
CA TYR A 536 -6.08 12.53 5.57
C TYR A 536 -5.86 11.28 4.72
N TYR A 537 -6.72 11.07 3.73
CA TYR A 537 -6.69 9.92 2.82
C TYR A 537 -5.96 10.27 1.53
N PHE A 538 -5.05 9.40 1.13
CA PHE A 538 -4.24 9.52 -0.08
C PHE A 538 -4.64 8.45 -1.08
N HIS A 539 -4.47 8.76 -2.38
CA HIS A 539 -4.52 7.74 -3.40
C HIS A 539 -3.35 6.74 -3.19
N PRO A 540 -3.59 5.42 -3.01
CA PRO A 540 -2.53 4.47 -2.67
C PRO A 540 -1.39 4.41 -3.68
N LEU A 541 -1.71 4.38 -4.98
CA LEU A 541 -0.67 4.40 -6.04
C LEU A 541 0.10 5.73 -6.09
N GLY A 542 -0.52 6.83 -5.65
CA GLY A 542 0.13 8.11 -5.54
C GLY A 542 1.22 8.05 -4.48
N VAL A 543 0.91 7.53 -3.28
CA VAL A 543 1.89 7.37 -2.18
C VAL A 543 3.06 6.48 -2.60
N VAL A 544 2.81 5.36 -3.27
CA VAL A 544 3.88 4.53 -3.83
C VAL A 544 4.76 5.34 -4.79
N GLY A 545 4.16 6.13 -5.69
CA GLY A 545 4.92 7.02 -6.58
C GLY A 545 5.74 8.07 -5.82
N TRP A 546 5.13 8.80 -4.87
CA TRP A 546 5.77 9.87 -4.10
C TRP A 546 6.95 9.39 -3.26
N LEU A 547 6.82 8.20 -2.69
CA LEU A 547 7.83 7.60 -1.81
C LEU A 547 8.79 6.68 -2.55
N ALA A 548 8.58 6.43 -3.85
CA ALA A 548 9.53 5.71 -4.68
C ALA A 548 10.81 6.55 -4.79
N ALA A 549 11.75 6.25 -3.92
CA ALA A 549 13.12 6.66 -4.11
C ALA A 549 13.60 6.05 -5.44
N THR A 550 14.42 6.79 -6.17
CA THR A 550 15.34 6.12 -7.08
C THR A 550 16.02 5.06 -6.22
N ALA A 551 16.06 3.81 -6.68
CA ALA A 551 17.06 2.87 -6.21
C ALA A 551 18.41 3.48 -6.60
N GLY A 552 18.80 4.57 -5.94
CA GLY A 552 20.11 5.13 -5.98
C GLY A 552 20.96 3.95 -5.59
N GLU A 553 21.92 3.62 -6.46
CA GLU A 553 23.01 2.72 -6.16
C GLU A 553 23.35 2.90 -4.69
N PHE A 554 22.86 1.96 -3.87
CA PHE A 554 23.24 1.88 -2.50
C PHE A 554 24.66 1.37 -2.63
N ASP A 555 25.60 2.29 -2.81
CA ASP A 555 26.99 1.95 -2.96
C ASP A 555 27.38 1.35 -1.62
N TRP A 556 27.38 0.02 -1.55
CA TRP A 556 27.65 -0.70 -0.33
C TRP A 556 29.00 -0.25 0.26
N PHE A 557 29.93 0.24 -0.59
CA PHE A 557 31.21 0.80 -0.22
C PHE A 557 31.15 2.03 0.69
N GLU A 558 30.05 2.78 0.71
CA GLU A 558 29.89 4.01 1.49
C GLU A 558 29.30 3.78 2.90
N THR A 559 28.85 2.57 3.22
CA THR A 559 28.32 2.30 4.57
C THR A 559 29.44 2.37 5.63
N PRO A 560 29.18 2.89 6.85
CA PRO A 560 30.19 2.98 7.91
C PRO A 560 30.83 1.63 8.26
N LEU A 561 30.07 0.54 8.08
CA LEU A 561 30.53 -0.84 8.31
C LEU A 561 31.57 -1.26 7.26
N VAL A 562 31.41 -0.84 6.01
CA VAL A 562 32.28 -1.19 4.88
C VAL A 562 33.50 -0.29 4.81
N GLN A 563 33.36 1.00 5.11
CA GLN A 563 34.53 1.85 5.38
C GLN A 563 35.39 1.31 6.54
N LEU A 564 34.79 0.63 7.53
CA LEU A 564 35.52 -0.04 8.61
C LEU A 564 36.27 -1.31 8.15
N ILE A 565 35.75 -2.01 7.13
CA ILE A 565 36.35 -3.21 6.55
C ILE A 565 37.47 -2.81 5.58
N VAL A 566 37.22 -1.86 4.69
CA VAL A 566 38.18 -1.41 3.67
C VAL A 566 39.32 -0.58 4.29
N SER A 567 39.09 0.15 5.39
CA SER A 567 40.17 0.86 6.11
C SER A 567 41.14 -0.04 6.88
N LYS A 568 40.81 -1.33 7.06
CA LYS A 568 41.71 -2.31 7.71
C LYS A 568 42.64 -3.03 6.73
N GLU A 569 42.43 -2.91 5.42
CA GLU A 569 43.28 -3.53 4.40
C GLU A 569 44.07 -2.49 3.59
N SER A 570 44.95 -1.74 4.25
CA SER A 570 46.18 -1.25 3.60
C SER A 570 47.19 -0.75 4.62
N LYS A 571 48.05 -1.66 5.10
CA LYS A 571 49.48 -1.43 5.42
C LYS A 571 50.11 -2.69 6.03
N GLY A 572 51.07 -3.26 5.30
CA GLY A 572 51.98 -4.33 5.76
C GLY A 572 51.67 -5.68 5.09
N SER A 573 52.11 -5.89 3.84
CA SER A 573 53.39 -6.55 3.53
C SER A 573 53.59 -7.86 4.29
N LEU A 574 53.44 -8.98 3.60
CA LEU A 574 54.37 -10.11 3.59
C LEU A 574 53.96 -11.08 2.48
N MET A 575 54.56 -10.87 1.30
CA MET A 575 54.96 -11.98 0.43
C MET A 575 55.98 -12.85 1.23
N PRO A 576 56.07 -14.18 1.01
CA PRO A 576 56.82 -14.61 -0.16
C PRO A 576 56.35 -15.91 -0.86
N THR A 577 56.48 -15.83 -2.19
CA THR A 577 57.07 -16.81 -3.14
C THR A 577 56.36 -18.11 -3.54
N ILE A 578 56.19 -18.15 -4.87
CA ILE A 578 56.05 -19.23 -5.86
C ILE A 578 54.68 -19.87 -5.97
#